data_AF-A0A412TIR9-F1
#
_entry.id   AF-A0A412TIR9-F1
#
_cell.length_a   1.000
_cell.length_b   1.000
_cell.length_c   1.000
_cell.angle_alpha   90.00
_cell.angle_beta   90.00
_cell.angle_gamma   90.00
#
_symmetry.space_group_name_H-M   'P 1'
#
loop_
_entity.id
_entity.type
_entity.pdbx_description
1 polymer ?
#
loop_
_entity_poly.entity_id
_entity_poly.type
_entity_poly.pdbx_seq_one_letter_code
_entity_poly.pdbx_strand_id
1 'polypeptide(L)'
;MTGKQIETAKRALPGFWEPKNARQRRQEKELACREMINSCLVYGSARYDFYNPATGEFGRYAEDYVKSLGKKTVIRLYNEQVSDFSEAVVKHGVYTDGEGCSYNACIWKDEQ
;
A
#
# COMPACT_ATOMS: atom_id res chain seq x y z
N MET A 1 4.71 -2.19 -6.83
CA MET A 1 5.75 -1.16 -6.76
C MET A 1 6.45 -1.26 -5.43
N THR A 2 7.76 -1.07 -5.43
CA THR A 2 8.58 -1.00 -4.21
C THR A 2 8.34 0.34 -3.49
N GLY A 3 8.78 0.45 -2.23
CA GLY A 3 8.61 1.67 -1.44
C GLY A 3 9.23 2.89 -2.12
N LYS A 4 10.47 2.78 -2.61
CA LYS A 4 11.17 3.85 -3.35
C LYS A 4 10.43 4.27 -4.62
N GLN A 5 9.87 3.32 -5.36
CA GLN A 5 9.11 3.61 -6.58
C GLN A 5 7.83 4.39 -6.26
N ILE A 6 7.12 4.03 -5.18
CA ILE A 6 5.91 4.75 -4.74
C ILE A 6 6.28 6.17 -4.32
N GLU A 7 7.32 6.34 -3.51
CA GLU A 7 7.79 7.65 -3.07
C GLU A 7 8.22 8.55 -4.24
N THR A 8 8.93 7.97 -5.22
CA THR A 8 9.30 8.69 -6.44
C THR A 8 8.07 9.14 -7.23
N ALA A 9 7.08 8.25 -7.39
CA ALA A 9 5.84 8.56 -8.09
C ALA A 9 5.01 9.64 -7.37
N LYS A 10 5.00 9.65 -6.02
CA LYS A 10 4.35 10.69 -5.21
C LYS A 10 5.03 12.04 -5.37
N ARG A 11 6.37 12.08 -5.37
CA ARG A 11 7.15 13.31 -5.60
C ARG A 11 6.95 13.90 -6.99
N ALA A 12 6.57 13.08 -7.98
CA ALA A 12 6.25 13.54 -9.33
C ALA A 12 4.83 14.14 -9.45
N LEU A 13 3.98 14.00 -8.43
CA LEU A 13 2.67 14.66 -8.41
C LEU A 13 2.81 16.11 -7.94
N PRO A 14 1.87 16.99 -8.33
CA PRO A 14 1.82 18.35 -7.80
C PRO A 14 1.80 18.36 -6.27
N GLY A 15 2.45 19.37 -5.69
CA GLY A 15 2.52 19.57 -4.26
C GLY A 15 1.15 19.71 -3.61
N PHE A 16 1.11 19.64 -2.28
CA PHE A 16 -0.13 19.69 -1.51
C PHE A 16 -1.00 20.94 -1.82
N TRP A 17 -0.35 22.08 -2.03
CA TRP A 17 -1.01 23.37 -2.30
C TRP A 17 -1.37 23.58 -3.77
N GLU A 18 -0.93 22.68 -4.67
CA GLU A 18 -1.15 22.82 -6.11
C GLU A 18 -2.42 22.08 -6.56
N PRO A 19 -3.20 22.67 -7.47
CA PRO A 19 -4.41 22.02 -7.97
C PRO A 19 -4.05 20.76 -8.77
N LYS A 20 -4.61 19.62 -8.33
CA LYS A 20 -4.50 18.35 -9.06
C LYS A 20 -5.68 18.16 -10.01
N ASN A 21 -5.39 17.78 -11.25
CA ASN A 21 -6.40 17.34 -12.20
C ASN A 21 -6.95 15.94 -11.85
N ALA A 22 -8.03 15.51 -12.51
CA ALA A 22 -8.69 14.24 -12.20
C ALA A 22 -7.75 13.02 -12.33
N ARG A 23 -6.86 13.01 -13.34
CA ARG A 23 -5.89 11.93 -13.55
C ARG A 23 -4.87 11.87 -12.41
N GLN A 24 -4.35 13.03 -11.99
CA GLN A 24 -3.40 13.14 -10.88
C GLN A 24 -4.03 12.71 -9.55
N ARG A 25 -5.28 13.12 -9.27
CA ARG A 25 -6.02 12.67 -8.08
C ARG A 25 -6.25 11.16 -8.08
N ARG A 26 -6.59 10.59 -9.25
CA ARG A 26 -6.74 9.15 -9.40
C ARG A 26 -5.42 8.43 -9.16
N GLN A 27 -4.31 8.93 -9.71
CA GLN A 27 -2.97 8.38 -9.49
C GLN A 27 -2.56 8.48 -8.02
N GLU A 28 -2.78 9.61 -7.35
CA GLU A 28 -2.54 9.78 -5.91
C GLU A 28 -3.30 8.75 -5.08
N LYS A 29 -4.57 8.49 -5.42
CA LYS A 29 -5.39 7.49 -4.73
C LYS A 29 -4.91 6.05 -5.01
N GLU A 30 -4.45 5.75 -6.22
CA GLU A 30 -3.84 4.45 -6.54
C GLU A 30 -2.52 4.24 -5.76
N LEU A 31 -1.69 5.27 -5.62
CA LEU A 31 -0.46 5.21 -4.82
C LEU A 31 -0.77 5.00 -3.34
N ALA A 32 -1.69 5.76 -2.77
CA ALA A 32 -2.13 5.57 -1.38
C ALA A 32 -2.72 4.17 -1.12
N CYS A 33 -3.45 3.62 -2.10
CA CYS A 33 -3.95 2.24 -2.04
C CYS A 33 -2.79 1.23 -1.94
N ARG A 34 -1.75 1.38 -2.77
CA ARG A 34 -0.55 0.52 -2.71
C ARG A 34 0.18 0.62 -1.38
N GLU A 35 0.32 1.83 -0.83
CA GLU A 35 0.93 2.02 0.50
C GLU A 35 0.15 1.30 1.60
N MET A 36 -1.17 1.39 1.56
CA MET A 36 -2.03 0.68 2.51
C MET A 36 -1.88 -0.84 2.40
N ILE A 37 -1.87 -1.37 1.17
CA ILE A 37 -1.63 -2.81 0.94
C ILE A 37 -0.28 -3.23 1.51
N ASN A 38 0.79 -2.46 1.23
CA ASN A 38 2.13 -2.73 1.75
C ASN A 38 2.16 -2.74 3.28
N SER A 39 1.51 -1.77 3.91
CA SER A 39 1.39 -1.74 5.37
C SER A 39 0.74 -3.02 5.89
N CYS A 40 -0.39 -3.44 5.31
CA CYS A 40 -1.07 -4.67 5.75
C CYS A 40 -0.22 -5.93 5.49
N LEU A 41 0.57 -5.97 4.41
CA LEU A 41 1.46 -7.09 4.10
C LEU A 41 2.60 -7.20 5.12
N VAL A 42 3.20 -6.08 5.50
CA VAL A 42 4.27 -5.99 6.50
C VAL A 42 3.86 -6.53 7.88
N TYR A 43 2.59 -6.37 8.24
CA TYR A 43 2.03 -6.91 9.48
C TYR A 43 1.34 -8.27 9.31
N GLY A 44 1.39 -8.88 8.12
CA GLY A 44 0.76 -10.17 7.84
C GLY A 44 -0.78 -10.14 7.88
N SER A 45 -1.40 -8.97 7.90
CA SER A 45 -2.84 -8.80 8.07
C SER A 45 -3.59 -8.51 6.77
N ALA A 46 -2.89 -8.36 5.63
CA ALA A 46 -3.47 -8.00 4.33
C ALA A 46 -4.66 -8.87 3.90
N ARG A 47 -4.63 -10.17 4.20
CA ARG A 47 -5.73 -11.10 3.91
C ARG A 47 -7.01 -10.77 4.66
N TYR A 48 -6.91 -10.22 5.87
CA TYR A 48 -8.04 -9.93 6.74
C TYR A 48 -8.47 -8.47 6.64
N ASP A 49 -7.50 -7.56 6.66
CA ASP A 49 -7.78 -6.13 6.78
C ASP A 49 -7.94 -5.41 5.43
N PHE A 50 -7.47 -6.03 4.34
CA PHE A 50 -7.48 -5.43 3.01
C PHE A 50 -8.30 -6.21 1.97
N TYR A 51 -7.84 -7.38 1.54
CA TYR A 51 -8.54 -8.19 0.54
C TYR A 51 -8.23 -9.67 0.74
N ASN A 52 -9.28 -10.50 0.76
CA ASN A 52 -9.17 -11.95 0.87
C ASN A 52 -9.38 -12.60 -0.50
N PRO A 53 -8.33 -13.09 -1.18
CA PRO A 53 -8.47 -13.70 -2.50
C PRO A 53 -9.31 -14.99 -2.49
N ALA A 54 -9.43 -15.67 -1.34
CA ALA A 54 -10.18 -16.91 -1.23
C ALA A 54 -11.70 -16.69 -1.17
N THR A 55 -12.16 -15.57 -0.59
CA THR A 55 -13.58 -15.24 -0.47
C THR A 55 -14.02 -14.12 -1.42
N GLY A 56 -13.08 -13.35 -1.96
CA GLY A 56 -13.35 -12.16 -2.78
C GLY A 56 -13.82 -10.95 -1.97
N GLU A 57 -13.68 -10.99 -0.64
CA GLU A 57 -14.15 -9.93 0.27
C GLU A 57 -13.06 -8.88 0.52
N PHE A 58 -13.51 -7.64 0.72
CA PHE A 58 -12.66 -6.52 1.09
C PHE A 58 -12.78 -6.23 2.58
N GLY A 59 -11.64 -6.04 3.23
CA GLY A 59 -11.56 -5.57 4.61
C GLY A 59 -11.72 -4.05 4.71
N ARG A 60 -11.77 -3.58 5.96
CA ARG A 60 -12.01 -2.16 6.30
C ARG A 60 -11.08 -1.20 5.57
N TYR A 61 -9.80 -1.54 5.43
CA TYR A 61 -8.82 -0.63 4.82
C TYR A 61 -8.96 -0.49 3.30
N ALA A 62 -9.70 -1.39 2.65
CA ALA A 62 -9.93 -1.32 1.20
C ALA A 62 -11.21 -0.56 0.81
N GLU A 63 -12.15 -0.33 1.74
CA GLU A 63 -13.48 0.21 1.43
C GLU A 63 -13.45 1.53 0.64
N ASP A 64 -12.68 2.50 1.11
CA ASP A 64 -12.61 3.82 0.49
C ASP A 64 -11.91 3.78 -0.87
N TYR A 65 -10.96 2.87 -1.04
CA TYR A 65 -10.30 2.64 -2.34
C TYR A 65 -11.25 1.95 -3.31
N VAL A 66 -12.07 1.00 -2.86
CA VAL A 66 -13.07 0.36 -3.69
C VAL A 66 -14.12 1.36 -4.17
N LYS A 67 -14.60 2.24 -3.29
CA LYS A 67 -15.57 3.30 -3.65
C LYS A 67 -15.00 4.28 -4.68
N SER A 68 -13.71 4.61 -4.57
CA SER A 68 -13.07 5.65 -5.43
C SER A 68 -12.44 5.12 -6.72
N LEU A 69 -11.82 3.93 -6.70
CA LEU A 69 -11.06 3.35 -7.82
C LEU A 69 -11.79 2.18 -8.50
N GLY A 70 -12.80 1.61 -7.84
CA GLY A 70 -13.53 0.43 -8.26
C GLY A 70 -12.83 -0.89 -7.91
N LYS A 71 -13.62 -1.92 -7.62
CA LYS A 71 -13.16 -3.25 -7.17
C LYS A 71 -12.05 -3.85 -8.07
N LYS A 72 -12.26 -3.84 -9.39
CA LYS A 72 -11.30 -4.41 -10.36
C LYS A 72 -9.92 -3.77 -10.26
N THR A 73 -9.88 -2.44 -10.09
CA THR A 73 -8.62 -1.70 -9.94
C THR A 73 -7.93 -2.09 -8.63
N VAL A 74 -8.67 -2.10 -7.52
CA VAL A 74 -8.10 -2.43 -6.20
C VAL A 74 -7.54 -3.86 -6.16
N ILE A 75 -8.25 -4.83 -6.75
CA ILE A 75 -7.77 -6.24 -6.83
C ILE A 75 -6.49 -6.33 -7.65
N ARG A 76 -6.42 -5.63 -8.79
CA ARG A 76 -5.21 -5.57 -9.60
C ARG A 76 -4.03 -5.02 -8.79
N LEU A 77 -4.23 -3.88 -8.12
CA LEU A 77 -3.19 -3.25 -7.28
C LEU A 77 -2.74 -4.18 -6.15
N TYR A 78 -3.67 -4.88 -5.50
CA TYR A 78 -3.37 -5.88 -4.48
C TYR A 78 -2.48 -7.00 -5.01
N ASN A 79 -2.85 -7.62 -6.13
CA ASN A 79 -2.08 -8.72 -6.70
C ASN A 79 -0.68 -8.28 -7.15
N GLU A 80 -0.55 -7.08 -7.74
CA GLU A 80 0.74 -6.49 -8.09
C GLU A 80 1.61 -6.29 -6.84
N GLN A 81 1.05 -5.72 -5.76
CA GLN A 81 1.81 -5.51 -4.52
C GLN A 81 2.19 -6.82 -3.83
N VAL A 82 1.32 -7.84 -3.83
CA VAL A 82 1.66 -9.18 -3.30
C VAL A 82 2.83 -9.79 -4.08
N SER A 83 2.82 -9.65 -5.41
CA SER A 83 3.91 -10.14 -6.26
C SER A 83 5.23 -9.45 -5.89
N ASP A 84 5.25 -8.12 -5.85
CA ASP A 84 6.49 -7.38 -5.54
C ASP A 84 6.94 -7.60 -4.09
N PHE A 85 6.01 -7.75 -3.15
CA PHE A 85 6.30 -8.01 -1.74
C PHE A 85 6.86 -9.42 -1.51
N SER A 86 6.55 -10.39 -2.37
CA SER A 86 7.08 -11.75 -2.24
C SER A 86 8.61 -11.82 -2.35
N GLU A 87 9.23 -10.79 -2.92
CA GLU A 87 10.68 -10.64 -3.04
C GLU A 87 11.29 -9.75 -1.93
N ALA A 88 10.46 -9.21 -1.03
CA ALA A 88 10.88 -8.33 0.04
C ALA A 88 11.20 -9.09 1.34
N VAL A 89 12.02 -8.48 2.20
CA VAL A 89 12.35 -9.01 3.53
C VAL A 89 11.71 -8.13 4.60
N VAL A 90 10.94 -8.73 5.50
CA VAL A 90 10.38 -8.03 6.65
C VAL A 90 11.30 -8.19 7.86
N LYS A 91 11.75 -7.06 8.43
CA LYS A 91 12.40 -7.01 9.73
C LYS A 91 11.38 -6.64 10.79
N HIS A 92 11.20 -7.51 11.77
CA HIS A 92 10.24 -7.30 12.84
C HIS A 92 10.84 -6.51 14.01
N GLY A 93 10.04 -5.67 14.65
CA GLY A 93 10.40 -4.97 15.89
C GLY A 93 11.60 -4.04 15.75
N VAL A 94 11.70 -3.32 14.63
CA VAL A 94 12.84 -2.41 14.37
C VAL A 94 12.80 -1.15 15.26
N TYR A 95 11.63 -0.81 15.78
CA TYR A 95 11.42 0.31 16.67
C TYR A 95 10.17 0.06 17.51
N THR A 96 10.21 0.44 18.79
CA THR A 96 9.06 0.45 19.68
C THR A 96 8.90 1.85 20.22
N ASP A 97 7.71 2.44 20.09
CA ASP A 97 7.45 3.78 20.63
C ASP A 97 7.17 3.75 22.15
N GLY A 98 6.97 4.94 22.72
CA GLY A 98 6.66 5.10 24.15
C GLY A 98 5.30 4.51 24.57
N GLU A 99 4.45 4.13 23.62
CA GLU A 99 3.15 3.47 23.86
C GLU A 99 3.27 1.94 23.78
N GLY A 100 4.46 1.41 23.46
CA GLY A 100 4.71 -0.01 23.28
C GLY A 100 4.35 -0.55 21.89
N CYS A 101 4.00 0.32 20.93
CA CYS A 101 3.73 -0.09 19.56
C CYS A 101 5.04 -0.41 18.84
N SER A 102 5.15 -1.64 18.34
CA SER A 102 6.35 -2.11 17.65
C SER A 102 6.15 -2.09 16.13
N TYR A 103 7.07 -1.44 15.45
CA TYR A 103 7.03 -1.22 14.01
C TYR A 103 7.93 -2.22 13.29
N ASN A 104 7.45 -2.72 12.15
CA ASN A 104 8.21 -3.57 11.25
C ASN A 104 8.76 -2.72 10.09
N ALA A 105 9.93 -3.09 9.55
CA ALA A 105 10.46 -2.51 8.33
C ALA A 105 10.33 -3.51 7.17
N CYS A 106 9.91 -3.02 6.01
CA CYS A 106 10.01 -3.74 4.74
C CYS A 106 11.30 -3.32 4.03
N ILE A 107 12.14 -4.28 3.66
CA ILE A 107 13.30 -4.06 2.80
C ILE A 107 12.94 -4.62 1.43
N TRP A 108 12.72 -3.73 0.47
CA TRP A 108 12.37 -4.12 -0.89
C TRP A 108 13.58 -4.68 -1.64
N LYS A 109 13.35 -5.45 -2.70
CA LYS A 109 14.43 -6.06 -3.51
C LYS A 109 15.44 -5.05 -4.06
N ASP A 110 14.99 -3.84 -4.41
CA ASP A 110 15.82 -2.72 -4.88
C ASP A 110 16.54 -1.96 -3.74
N GLU A 111 16.43 -2.45 -2.50
CA GLU A 111 17.05 -1.89 -1.30
C GLU A 111 17.96 -2.90 -0.57
N GLN A 112 18.04 -4.13 -1.08
CA GLN A 112 18.99 -5.17 -0.68
C GLN A 112 20.33 -4.95 -1.38
#